data_AF-A0A662HV47-F1
#
_entry.id   AF-A0A662HV47-F1
#
_cell.length_a   1.000
_cell.length_b   1.000
_cell.length_c   1.000
_cell.angle_alpha   90.00
_cell.angle_beta   90.00
_cell.angle_gamma   90.00
#
_symmetry.space_group_name_H-M   'P 1'
#
loop_
_entity.id
_entity.type
_entity.pdbx_description
1 polymer ?
#
loop_
_entity_poly.entity_id
_entity_poly.type
_entity_poly.pdbx_seq_one_letter_code
_entity_poly.pdbx_strand_id
1 'polypeptide(L)'
;MSMALSYEELRKCWVKGFRNGNVRRLSRLQRALYRACLVYARKVGRIVNEFLVGRLKPIMETLTTTFRARALRAGLERLCAILSDSICRWAPQVRIWAREKSYVLWLGLMELNSPRVFI
;
A
#
# COMPACT_ATOMS: atom_id res chain seq x y z
N MET A 1 -1.03 13.72 14.21
CA MET A 1 -0.65 13.55 12.78
C MET A 1 -0.03 14.85 12.29
N SER A 2 1.09 14.82 11.56
CA SER A 2 1.76 16.03 11.10
C SER A 2 0.91 16.77 10.05
N MET A 3 0.62 18.04 10.32
CA MET A 3 -0.03 18.97 9.39
C MET A 3 0.92 19.48 8.31
N ALA A 4 2.21 19.17 8.42
CA ALA A 4 3.25 19.60 7.49
C ALA A 4 4.07 18.41 6.98
N LEU A 5 4.54 18.51 5.74
CA LEU A 5 5.46 17.58 5.11
C LEU A 5 6.77 18.29 4.79
N SER A 6 7.85 17.85 5.42
CA SER A 6 9.21 18.34 5.16
C SER A 6 9.79 17.76 3.87
N TYR A 7 10.80 18.43 3.32
CA TYR A 7 11.60 17.90 2.22
C TYR A 7 12.18 16.52 2.53
N GLU A 8 12.67 16.30 3.75
CA GLU A 8 13.28 15.02 4.14
C GLU A 8 12.29 13.86 4.15
N GLU A 9 11.08 14.07 4.68
CA GLU A 9 10.03 13.05 4.69
C GLU A 9 9.64 12.66 3.26
N LEU A 10 9.45 13.65 2.39
CA LEU A 10 9.14 13.44 0.98
C LEU A 10 10.29 12.70 0.28
N ARG A 11 11.55 13.10 0.52
CA ARG A 11 12.72 12.45 -0.06
C ARG A 11 12.86 11.00 0.40
N LYS A 12 12.68 10.72 1.70
CA LYS A 12 12.72 9.35 2.25
C LYS A 12 11.67 8.46 1.59
N CYS A 13 10.44 8.95 1.44
CA CYS A 13 9.37 8.23 0.76
C CYS A 13 9.67 8.00 -0.73
N TRP A 14 10.19 9.00 -1.42
CA TRP A 14 10.56 8.88 -2.83
C TRP A 14 11.63 7.80 -3.06
N VAL A 15 12.72 7.84 -2.29
CA VAL A 15 13.82 6.87 -2.37
C VAL A 15 13.32 5.46 -2.06
N LYS A 16 12.51 5.30 -1.01
CA LYS A 16 11.91 4.00 -0.67
C LYS A 16 11.03 3.46 -1.80
N GLY A 17 10.17 4.29 -2.38
CA GLY A 17 9.33 3.90 -3.50
C GLY A 17 10.11 3.56 -4.75
N PHE A 18 11.27 4.20 -4.98
CA PHE A 18 12.17 3.87 -6.08
C PHE A 18 12.81 2.49 -5.88
N ARG A 19 13.36 2.23 -4.69
CA ARG A 19 13.98 0.94 -4.32
C ARG A 19 12.99 -0.23 -4.41
N ASN A 20 11.75 -0.01 -3.98
CA ASN A 20 10.71 -1.03 -3.99
C ASN A 20 9.95 -1.12 -5.33
N GLY A 21 10.32 -0.33 -6.34
CA GLY A 21 9.65 -0.30 -7.65
C GLY A 21 8.24 0.32 -7.66
N ASN A 22 7.72 0.75 -6.50
CA ASN A 22 6.37 1.31 -6.35
C ASN A 22 6.14 2.60 -7.14
N VAL A 23 7.20 3.32 -7.52
CA VAL A 23 7.08 4.51 -8.39
C VAL A 23 6.37 4.16 -9.70
N ARG A 24 6.52 2.93 -10.21
CA ARG A 24 5.84 2.47 -11.44
C ARG A 24 4.33 2.33 -11.28
N ARG A 25 3.84 2.23 -10.05
CA ARG A 25 2.40 2.11 -9.73
C ARG A 25 1.69 3.45 -9.64
N LEU A 26 2.44 4.55 -9.62
CA LEU A 26 1.88 5.89 -9.63
C LEU A 26 1.53 6.32 -11.06
N SER A 27 0.39 7.00 -11.21
CA SER A 27 0.02 7.63 -12.48
C SER A 27 1.05 8.70 -12.90
N ARG A 28 1.05 9.09 -14.17
CA ARG A 28 1.93 10.17 -14.67
C ARG A 28 1.72 11.46 -13.88
N LEU A 29 0.46 11.81 -13.61
CA LEU A 29 0.08 13.01 -12.85
C LEU A 29 0.54 12.93 -11.38
N GLN A 30 0.36 11.78 -10.71
CA GLN A 30 0.82 11.61 -9.34
C GLN A 30 2.34 11.76 -9.21
N ARG A 31 3.10 11.21 -10.17
CA ARG A 31 4.57 11.37 -10.20
C ARG A 31 4.97 12.82 -10.42
N ALA A 32 4.32 13.52 -11.35
CA ALA A 32 4.58 14.93 -11.62
C ALA A 32 4.30 15.80 -10.39
N LEU A 33 3.12 15.65 -9.78
CA LEU A 33 2.75 16.35 -8.55
C LEU A 33 3.76 16.11 -7.43
N TYR A 34 4.13 14.86 -7.19
CA TYR A 34 5.08 14.50 -6.14
C TYR A 34 6.46 15.14 -6.36
N ARG A 35 6.97 15.07 -7.59
CA ARG A 35 8.27 15.69 -7.95
C ARG A 35 8.23 17.21 -7.81
N ALA A 36 7.16 17.86 -8.24
CA ALA A 36 6.98 19.31 -8.08
C ALA A 36 6.98 19.69 -6.60
N CYS A 37 6.24 18.97 -5.77
CA CYS A 37 6.21 19.17 -4.32
C CYS A 37 7.58 18.95 -3.67
N LEU A 38 8.32 17.94 -4.12
CA LEU A 38 9.66 17.65 -3.63
C LEU A 38 10.65 18.77 -3.97
N VAL A 39 10.60 19.32 -5.19
CA VAL A 39 11.41 20.46 -5.61
C VAL A 39 11.04 21.73 -4.84
N TYR A 40 9.74 21.97 -4.65
CA TYR A 40 9.23 23.09 -3.86
C TYR A 40 9.70 22.99 -2.40
N ALA A 41 9.48 21.85 -1.75
CA ALA A 41 9.90 21.62 -0.36
C ALA A 41 11.42 21.71 -0.21
N ARG A 42 12.21 21.36 -1.22
CA ARG A 42 13.67 21.55 -1.19
C ARG A 42 14.06 23.03 -1.06
N LYS A 43 13.28 23.94 -1.65
CA LYS A 43 13.53 25.39 -1.59
C LYS A 43 12.93 26.02 -0.33
N VAL A 44 11.73 25.62 0.06
CA VAL A 44 10.94 26.27 1.14
C VAL A 44 11.03 25.53 2.48
N GLY A 45 11.61 24.33 2.50
CA GLY A 45 11.79 23.47 3.67
C GLY A 45 10.61 22.54 3.93
N ARG A 46 9.37 23.05 3.91
CA ARG A 46 8.15 22.26 4.20
C ARG A 46 6.92 22.72 3.45
N ILE A 47 5.97 21.79 3.29
CA ILE A 47 4.62 22.02 2.77
C ILE A 47 3.66 21.98 3.96
N VAL A 48 2.94 23.07 4.20
CA VAL A 48 1.96 23.20 5.30
C VAL A 48 0.52 23.27 4.82
N ASN A 49 0.30 23.40 3.51
CA ASN A 49 -1.04 23.47 2.95
C ASN A 49 -1.75 22.12 3.10
N GLU A 50 -2.82 22.09 3.90
CA GLU A 50 -3.53 20.86 4.28
C GLU A 50 -4.11 20.12 3.08
N PHE A 51 -4.65 20.85 2.10
CA PHE A 51 -5.16 20.26 0.87
C PHE A 51 -4.07 19.52 0.10
N LEU A 52 -2.89 20.15 -0.07
CA LEU A 52 -1.76 19.54 -0.76
C LEU A 52 -1.19 18.36 0.02
N VAL A 53 -1.08 18.47 1.35
CA VAL A 53 -0.69 17.37 2.24
C VAL A 53 -1.65 16.20 2.12
N GLY A 54 -2.96 16.47 2.11
CA GLY A 54 -4.01 15.46 1.91
C GLY A 54 -3.88 14.74 0.57
N ARG A 55 -3.51 15.44 -0.50
CA ARG A 55 -3.26 14.83 -1.83
C ARG A 55 -1.95 14.04 -1.89
N LEU A 56 -0.92 14.44 -1.14
CA LEU A 56 0.37 13.75 -1.11
C LEU A 56 0.35 12.46 -0.28
N LYS A 57 -0.44 12.40 0.79
CA LYS A 57 -0.51 11.24 1.70
C LYS A 57 -0.80 9.91 0.97
N PRO A 58 -1.84 9.78 0.13
CA PRO A 58 -2.09 8.54 -0.61
C PRO A 58 -0.94 8.14 -1.56
N ILE A 59 -0.24 9.14 -2.12
CA ILE A 59 0.93 8.89 -2.97
C ILE A 59 2.08 8.34 -2.12
N MET A 60 2.34 8.94 -0.95
CA MET A 60 3.35 8.48 0.01
C MET A 60 3.04 7.06 0.51
N GLU A 61 1.78 6.77 0.83
CA GLU A 61 1.33 5.43 1.20
C GLU A 61 1.64 4.43 0.08
N THR A 62 1.31 4.77 -1.17
CA THR A 62 1.60 3.91 -2.32
C THR A 62 3.10 3.67 -2.50
N LEU A 63 3.93 4.70 -2.33
CA LEU A 63 5.39 4.60 -2.44
C LEU A 63 6.00 3.73 -1.33
N THR A 64 5.51 3.88 -0.11
CA THR A 64 6.08 3.23 1.09
C THR A 64 5.51 1.83 1.37
N THR A 65 4.39 1.49 0.74
CA THR A 65 3.76 0.17 0.81
C THR A 65 4.75 -0.93 0.44
N THR A 66 5.00 -1.89 1.33
CA THR A 66 5.87 -3.03 1.05
C THR A 66 5.10 -4.15 0.36
N PHE A 67 5.80 -5.02 -0.37
CA PHE A 67 5.18 -6.23 -0.94
C PHE A 67 4.51 -7.08 0.15
N ARG A 68 5.19 -7.27 1.29
CA ARG A 68 4.64 -7.99 2.45
C ARG A 68 3.34 -7.37 2.97
N ALA A 69 3.27 -6.04 3.10
CA ALA A 69 2.06 -5.35 3.54
C ALA A 69 0.91 -5.54 2.54
N ARG A 70 1.20 -5.54 1.22
CA ARG A 70 0.20 -5.84 0.20
C ARG A 70 -0.32 -7.26 0.30
N ALA A 71 0.58 -8.23 0.46
CA ALA A 71 0.22 -9.62 0.60
C ALA A 71 -0.69 -9.79 1.82
N LEU A 72 -0.32 -9.24 2.99
CA LEU A 72 -1.18 -9.29 4.17
C LEU A 72 -2.56 -8.68 3.94
N ARG A 73 -2.65 -7.52 3.26
CA ARG A 73 -3.93 -6.89 2.94
C ARG A 73 -4.79 -7.78 2.02
N ALA A 74 -4.22 -8.28 0.93
CA ALA A 74 -4.92 -9.19 0.01
C ALA A 74 -5.35 -10.48 0.72
N GLY A 75 -4.50 -11.01 1.59
CA GLY A 75 -4.79 -12.20 2.39
C GLY A 75 -5.93 -11.99 3.38
N LEU A 76 -6.00 -10.82 4.03
CA LEU A 76 -7.13 -10.46 4.90
C LEU A 76 -8.42 -10.28 4.11
N GLU A 77 -8.36 -9.61 2.95
CA GLU A 77 -9.52 -9.44 2.06
C GLU A 77 -10.05 -10.81 1.61
N ARG A 78 -9.15 -11.72 1.19
CA ARG A 78 -9.50 -13.10 0.82
C ARG A 78 -10.04 -13.90 1.99
N LEU A 79 -9.43 -13.77 3.16
CA LEU A 79 -9.88 -14.46 4.38
C LEU A 79 -11.29 -14.02 4.76
N CYS A 80 -11.59 -12.71 4.75
CA CYS A 80 -12.94 -12.20 5.00
C CYS A 80 -13.95 -12.83 4.03
N ALA A 81 -13.63 -12.89 2.73
CA ALA A 81 -14.50 -13.53 1.75
C ALA A 81 -14.77 -15.01 2.08
N ILE A 82 -13.73 -15.78 2.47
CA ILE A 82 -13.89 -17.19 2.86
C ILE A 82 -14.73 -17.34 4.13
N LEU A 83 -14.53 -16.47 5.12
CA LEU A 83 -15.27 -16.51 6.39
C LEU A 83 -16.74 -16.11 6.23
N SER A 84 -17.05 -15.27 5.23
CA SER A 84 -18.42 -14.90 4.87
C SER A 84 -19.14 -15.94 4.02
N ASP A 85 -18.43 -16.94 3.48
CA ASP A 85 -18.99 -17.99 2.64
C ASP A 85 -19.36 -19.26 3.44
N SER A 86 -20.13 -20.14 2.81
CA SER A 86 -20.45 -21.49 3.24
C SER A 86 -19.24 -22.40 3.46
N ILE A 87 -18.04 -22.00 3.01
CA ILE A 87 -16.78 -22.76 3.19
C ILE A 87 -16.54 -23.12 4.66
N CYS A 88 -16.82 -22.19 5.57
CA CYS A 88 -16.66 -22.43 7.00
C CYS A 88 -17.60 -23.51 7.58
N ARG A 89 -18.66 -23.90 6.87
CA ARG A 89 -19.56 -24.98 7.31
C ARG A 89 -18.95 -26.35 7.07
N TRP A 90 -18.30 -26.55 5.93
CA TRP A 90 -17.71 -27.85 5.56
C TRP A 90 -16.22 -27.96 5.92
N ALA A 91 -15.51 -26.83 6.06
CA ALA A 91 -14.10 -26.77 6.48
C ALA A 91 -13.91 -25.82 7.69
N PRO A 92 -14.35 -26.21 8.90
CA PRO A 92 -14.23 -25.36 10.09
C PRO A 92 -12.76 -25.08 10.49
N GLN A 93 -11.80 -25.93 10.09
CA GLN A 93 -10.37 -25.77 10.35
C GLN A 93 -9.82 -24.45 9.82
N VAL A 94 -10.42 -23.87 8.78
CA VAL A 94 -10.04 -22.56 8.25
C VAL A 94 -10.10 -21.48 9.33
N ARG A 95 -11.01 -21.58 10.30
CA ARG A 95 -11.09 -20.63 11.43
C ARG A 95 -9.91 -20.74 12.39
N ILE A 96 -9.28 -21.90 12.47
CA ILE A 96 -8.08 -22.13 13.27
C ILE A 96 -6.89 -21.50 12.53
N TRP A 97 -6.72 -21.82 11.25
CA TRP A 97 -5.65 -21.24 10.42
C TRP A 97 -5.76 -19.72 10.27
N ALA A 98 -6.98 -19.17 10.25
CA ALA A 98 -7.25 -17.73 10.23
C ALA A 98 -6.55 -16.96 11.37
N ARG A 99 -6.25 -17.62 12.49
CA ARG A 99 -5.54 -17.02 13.63
C ARG A 99 -4.04 -16.88 13.37
N GLU A 100 -3.50 -17.64 12.43
CA GLU A 100 -2.08 -17.67 12.12
C GLU A 100 -1.70 -16.61 11.08
N LYS A 101 -0.74 -15.75 11.43
CA LYS A 101 -0.23 -14.71 10.50
C LYS A 101 0.41 -15.29 9.24
N SER A 102 1.05 -16.46 9.36
CA SER A 102 1.64 -17.24 8.26
C SER A 102 0.59 -17.60 7.22
N TYR A 103 -0.58 -18.09 7.67
CA TYR A 103 -1.68 -18.46 6.79
C TYR A 103 -2.26 -17.25 6.04
N VAL A 104 -2.50 -16.14 6.75
CA VAL A 104 -2.98 -14.89 6.11
C VAL A 104 -1.98 -14.39 5.07
N LEU A 105 -0.68 -14.42 5.39
CA LEU A 105 0.35 -14.04 4.44
C LEU A 105 0.36 -14.96 3.22
N TRP A 106 0.27 -16.27 3.42
CA TRP A 106 0.23 -17.26 2.35
C TRP A 106 -0.98 -17.03 1.42
N LEU A 107 -2.18 -16.85 1.96
CA LEU A 107 -3.38 -16.50 1.17
C LEU A 107 -3.14 -15.26 0.30
N GLY A 108 -2.54 -14.23 0.90
CA GLY A 108 -2.21 -13.01 0.19
C GLY A 108 -1.20 -13.17 -0.94
N LEU A 109 -0.20 -14.04 -0.75
CA LEU A 109 0.75 -14.37 -1.80
C LEU A 109 0.07 -15.14 -2.94
N MET A 110 -0.84 -16.06 -2.64
CA MET A 110 -1.60 -16.79 -3.66
C MET A 110 -2.51 -15.85 -4.45
N GLU A 111 -3.14 -14.88 -3.79
CA GLU A 111 -4.00 -13.89 -4.44
C GLU A 111 -3.20 -12.96 -5.37
N LEU A 112 -2.05 -12.46 -4.91
CA LEU A 112 -1.21 -11.55 -5.71
C LEU A 112 -0.52 -12.21 -6.90
N ASN A 113 -0.27 -13.53 -6.82
CA ASN A 113 0.40 -14.30 -7.86
C ASN A 113 -0.58 -15.16 -8.68
N SER A 114 -1.88 -15.13 -8.37
CA SER A 114 -2.87 -15.84 -9.18
C SER A 114 -2.82 -15.31 -10.61
N PRO A 115 -2.67 -16.19 -11.61
CA PRO A 115 -2.73 -15.76 -13.00
C PRO A 115 -4.09 -15.10 -13.21
N ARG A 116 -4.09 -13.91 -13.82
CA ARG A 116 -5.34 -13.29 -14.25
C ARG A 116 -5.93 -14.19 -15.33
N VAL A 117 -6.88 -15.04 -14.93
CA VAL A 117 -7.72 -15.73 -15.89
C VAL A 117 -8.57 -14.64 -16.52
N PHE A 118 -8.16 -14.19 -17.71
CA PHE A 118 -9.02 -13.38 -18.55
C PHE A 118 -10.13 -14.31 -19.03
N ILE A 119 -11.28 -14.26 -18.34
CA ILE A 119 -12.54 -14.81 -18.81
C ILE A 119 -13.17 -13.77 -19.73
#